data_AF-A0A379FMW9-F1
#
_entry.id   AF-A0A379FMW9-F1
#
_cell.length_a   1.000
_cell.length_b   1.000
_cell.length_c   1.000
_cell.angle_alpha   90.00
_cell.angle_beta   90.00
_cell.angle_gamma   90.00
#
_symmetry.space_group_name_H-M   'P 1'
#
loop_
_entity.id
_entity.type
_entity.pdbx_description
1 polymer ?
#
loop_
_entity_poly.entity_id
_entity_poly.type
_entity_poly.pdbx_seq_one_letter_code
_entity_poly.pdbx_strand_id
1 'polypeptide(L)' 'MKGLIGVLGGMGPAATVDLFNKFVNYTVANRDQEHIPLIISSIPDIPDRTEALLNHGESPLPLMTDYLKKTRKCRC' A
#
# COMPACT_ATOMS: atom_id res chain seq x y z
N MET A 1 -11.46 -2.32 19.17
CA MET A 1 -10.11 -2.58 18.62
C MET A 1 -9.96 -1.77 17.35
N LYS A 2 -8.83 -1.11 17.12
CA LYS A 2 -8.52 -0.55 15.79
C LYS A 2 -8.29 -1.73 14.85
N GLY A 3 -9.00 -1.76 13.72
CA GLY A 3 -8.78 -2.79 12.69
C GLY A 3 -7.41 -2.62 12.04
N LEU A 4 -6.79 -3.72 11.66
CA LEU A 4 -5.54 -3.71 10.91
C LEU A 4 -5.80 -3.22 9.49
N ILE A 5 -5.04 -2.22 9.02
CA ILE A 5 -5.19 -1.68 7.67
C ILE A 5 -4.09 -2.24 6.77
N GLY A 6 -4.48 -2.83 5.65
CA GLY A 6 -3.58 -3.22 4.57
C GLY A 6 -3.47 -2.12 3.52
N VAL A 7 -2.26 -1.72 3.16
CA VAL A 7 -1.96 -0.74 2.11
C VAL A 7 -1.26 -1.44 0.96
N LEU A 8 -1.88 -1.43 -0.22
CA LEU A 8 -1.22 -1.81 -1.47
C LEU A 8 -0.57 -0.56 -2.07
N GLY A 9 0.74 -0.44 -1.92
CA GLY A 9 1.57 0.67 -2.40
C GLY A 9 2.55 0.24 -3.49
N GLY A 10 3.69 0.93 -3.57
CA GLY A 10 4.72 0.70 -4.58
C GLY A 10 4.50 1.41 -5.92
N MET A 11 3.42 2.20 -6.06
CA MET A 11 3.01 2.85 -7.32
C MET A 11 2.93 4.38 -7.21
N GLY A 12 3.97 5.12 -6.82
CA GLY A 12 5.36 4.70 -6.59
C GLY A 12 5.77 4.56 -5.12
N PRO A 13 7.02 4.13 -4.85
CA PRO A 13 7.55 3.98 -3.48
C PRO A 13 7.52 5.26 -2.65
N ALA A 14 7.90 6.41 -3.25
CA ALA A 14 7.92 7.69 -2.55
C ALA A 14 6.52 8.10 -2.06
N ALA A 15 5.49 7.90 -2.88
CA ALA A 15 4.10 8.15 -2.49
C ALA A 15 3.64 7.22 -1.35
N THR A 16 4.19 6.00 -1.30
CA THR A 16 3.89 5.04 -0.23
C THR A 16 4.54 5.45 1.09
N VAL A 17 5.77 5.97 1.06
CA VAL A 17 6.44 6.57 2.22
C VAL A 17 5.70 7.81 2.73
N ASP A 18 5.27 8.68 1.81
CA ASP A 18 4.46 9.86 2.15
C ASP A 18 3.12 9.47 2.81
N LEU A 19 2.45 8.45 2.30
CA LEU A 19 1.24 7.90 2.92
C LEU A 19 1.51 7.39 4.34
N PHE A 20 2.61 6.66 4.56
CA PHE A 20 2.99 6.21 5.90
C PHE A 20 3.26 7.38 6.84
N ASN A 21 4.01 8.38 6.38
CA ASN A 21 4.26 9.61 7.15
C ASN A 21 2.96 10.33 7.52
N LYS A 22 1.97 10.35 6.62
CA LYS A 22 0.65 10.92 6.90
C LYS A 22 -0.09 10.12 7.98
N PHE A 23 -0.06 8.79 7.94
CA PHE A 23 -0.64 7.99 9.02
C PHE A 23 0.00 8.28 10.37
N VAL A 24 1.33 8.44 10.43
CA VAL A 24 2.03 8.76 11.68
C VAL A 24 1.65 10.16 12.17
N ASN A 25 1.78 11.18 11.31
CA ASN A 25 1.66 12.59 11.73
C ASN A 25 0.21 13.05 11.96
N TYR A 26 -0.78 12.43 11.31
CA TYR A 26 -2.18 12.82 11.43
C TYR A 26 -3.02 11.88 12.32
N THR A 27 -2.42 10.83 12.88
CA THR A 27 -3.09 10.03 13.92
C THR A 27 -2.96 10.74 15.26
N VAL A 28 -4.09 11.06 15.90
CA VAL A 28 -4.09 11.50 17.31
C VAL A 28 -3.68 10.31 18.18
N ALA A 29 -2.44 10.33 18.67
CA ALA A 29 -1.83 9.31 19.52
C ALA A 29 -0.88 9.97 20.51
N ASN A 30 -0.93 9.56 21.78
CA ASN A 30 -0.03 10.04 22.84
C ASN A 30 1.15 9.08 23.09
N ARG A 31 1.12 7.90 22.45
CA ARG A 31 2.13 6.85 22.51
C ARG A 31 2.03 5.94 21.30
N ASP A 32 3.09 5.19 21.02
CA ASP A 32 3.18 4.33 19.84
C ASP A 32 2.02 3.33 19.68
N GLN A 33 1.56 2.75 20.80
CA GLN A 33 0.47 1.75 20.79
C GLN A 33 -0.90 2.34 20.41
N GLU A 34 -1.01 3.67 20.36
CA GLU A 34 -2.22 4.37 19.93
C GLU A 34 -2.22 4.65 18.42
N HIS A 35 -1.14 4.39 17.68
CA HIS A 35 -1.15 4.53 16.22
C HIS A 35 -2.05 3.50 15.53
N ILE A 36 -2.33 3.75 14.25
CA ILE A 36 -3.11 2.85 13.40
C ILE A 36 -2.26 1.61 13.09
N PRO A 37 -2.73 0.39 13.36
CA PRO A 37 -2.05 -0.83 12.94
C PRO A 37 -2.05 -0.94 11.41
N LEU A 38 -0.86 -1.10 10.80
CA LEU A 38 -0.69 -1.05 9.35
C LEU A 38 0.19 -2.20 8.84
N ILE A 39 -0.14 -2.72 7.66
CA ILE A 39 0.75 -3.54 6.83
C ILE A 39 0.80 -2.91 5.45
N ILE A 40 2.00 -2.62 4.97
CA ILE A 40 2.22 -1.92 3.70
C ILE A 40 2.98 -2.84 2.75
N SER A 41 2.37 -3.17 1.61
CA SER A 41 3.05 -3.81 0.49
C SER A 41 3.62 -2.72 -0.41
N SER A 42 4.95 -2.57 -0.41
CA SER A 42 5.67 -1.59 -1.24
C SER A 42 6.65 -2.31 -2.16
N ILE A 43 6.11 -3.00 -3.17
CA ILE A 43 6.88 -3.77 -4.16
C ILE A 43 6.72 -3.06 -5.52
N PRO A 44 7.77 -2.39 -6.04
CA PRO A 44 7.64 -1.46 -7.16
C PRO A 44 7.63 -2.09 -8.56
N ASP A 45 7.60 -3.41 -8.64
CA ASP A 45 7.63 -4.16 -9.92
C ASP A 45 6.25 -4.26 -10.59
N ILE A 46 5.20 -3.64 -10.01
CA ILE A 46 3.91 -3.48 -10.69
C ILE A 46 4.12 -2.69 -11.99
N PRO A 47 3.72 -3.21 -13.16
CA PRO A 47 3.83 -2.53 -14.44
C PRO A 47 3.33 -1.09 -14.44
N ASP A 48 3.92 -0.27 -15.32
CA ASP A 48 3.52 1.12 -15.45
C ASP A 48 2.06 1.23 -15.92
N ARG A 49 1.26 1.95 -15.13
CA ARG A 49 -0.18 2.07 -15.35
C ARG A 49 -0.52 2.99 -16.52
N THR A 50 0.32 3.99 -16.82
CA THR A 50 0.11 4.87 -17.96
C THR A 50 0.38 4.11 -19.25
N GLU A 51 1.47 3.33 -19.31
CA GLU A 51 1.77 2.46 -20.44
C GLU A 51 0.68 1.42 -20.68
N ALA A 52 0.16 0.79 -19.62
CA ALA A 52 -0.93 -0.17 -19.72
C ALA A 52 -2.22 0.43 -20.31
N LEU A 53 -2.53 1.70 -19.98
CA LEU A 53 -3.75 2.37 -20.41
C LEU A 53 -3.64 3.02 -21.78
N LEU A 54 -2.49 3.62 -22.10
CA LEU A 54 -2.33 4.47 -23.29
C LEU A 54 -1.56 3.79 -24.43
N ASN A 55 -0.67 2.84 -24.11
CA ASN A 55 0.28 2.28 -25.07
C ASN A 55 0.17 0.75 -25.20
N HIS A 56 -0.91 0.15 -24.71
CA HIS A 56 -1.11 -1.32 -24.69
C HIS A 56 0.03 -2.08 -23.99
N GLY A 57 0.64 -1.45 -22.97
CA GLY A 57 1.65 -2.07 -22.12
C GLY A 57 1.08 -3.19 -21.23
N GLU A 58 1.96 -3.84 -20.46
CA GLU A 58 1.58 -4.92 -19.56
C GLU A 58 0.57 -4.46 -18.50
N SER A 59 -0.48 -5.25 -18.28
CA SER A 59 -1.50 -4.92 -17.28
C SER A 59 -0.93 -5.00 -15.85
N PRO A 60 -1.15 -4.00 -14.98
CA PRO A 60 -0.73 -4.06 -13.58
C PRO A 60 -1.62 -4.95 -12.71
N LEU A 61 -2.83 -5.30 -13.19
CA LEU A 61 -3.87 -5.97 -12.41
C LEU A 61 -3.43 -7.33 -11.82
N PRO A 62 -2.71 -8.21 -12.55
CA PRO A 62 -2.26 -9.49 -12.00
C PRO A 62 -1.36 -9.33 -10.77
N LEU A 63 -0.35 -8.46 -10.83
CA LEU A 63 0.55 -8.22 -9.69
C LEU A 63 -0.14 -7.49 -8.54
N MET A 64 -0.99 -6.48 -8.84
CA MET A 64 -1.81 -5.83 -7.80
C MET A 64 -2.68 -6.86 -7.05
N THR A 65 -3.29 -7.80 -7.77
CA THR A 65 -4.13 -8.84 -7.17
C THR A 65 -3.32 -9.83 -6.32
N ASP A 66 -2.14 -10.22 -6.79
CA ASP A 66 -1.23 -11.09 -6.03
C ASP A 66 -0.78 -10.41 -4.73
N TYR A 67 -0.40 -9.13 -4.78
CA TYR A 67 0.06 -8.38 -3.62
C TYR A 67 -1.07 -8.07 -2.64
N LEU A 68 -2.28 -7.82 -3.15
CA LEU A 68 -3.46 -7.76 -2.31
C LEU A 68 -3.69 -9.08 -1.56
N LYS A 69 -3.60 -10.23 -2.24
CA LYS A 69 -3.73 -11.56 -1.61
C LYS A 69 -2.65 -11.79 -0.56
N LYS A 70 -1.38 -11.44 -0.84
CA LYS A 70 -0.27 -11.53 0.10
C LYS A 70 -0.51 -10.66 1.34
N THR A 71 -0.99 -9.44 1.16
CA THR A 71 -1.30 -8.51 2.26
C THR A 71 -2.48 -9.03 3.10
N ARG A 72 -3.54 -9.54 2.47
CA ARG A 72 -4.68 -10.17 3.17
C ARG A 72 -4.31 -11.39 4.02
N LYS A 73 -3.29 -12.16 3.62
CA LYS A 73 -2.81 -13.30 4.44
C LYS A 73 -2.32 -12.87 5.83
N CYS A 74 -1.94 -11.62 6.00
CA CYS A 74 -1.57 -11.05 7.29
C CYS A 74 -2.77 -10.65 8.16
N ARG A 75 -4.00 -10.99 7.75
CA ARG A 75 -5.28 -10.73 8.47
C ARG A 75 -5.61 -9.24 8.65
N CYS A 76 -5.28 -8.42 7.64
CA CYS A 76 -5.82 -7.07 7.49
C CYS A 76 -7.19 -7.10 6.82
#